data_AF-A0A364RI79-F1
#
_entry.id   AF-A0A364RI79-F1
#
_cell.length_a   1.000
_cell.length_b   1.000
_cell.length_c   1.000
_cell.angle_alpha   90.00
_cell.angle_beta   90.00
_cell.angle_gamma   90.00
#
_symmetry.space_group_name_H-M   'P 1'
#
loop_
_entity.id
_entity.type
_entity.pdbx_description
1 polymer ?
#
loop_
_entity_poly.entity_id
_entity_poly.type
_entity_poly.pdbx_seq_one_letter_code
_entity_poly.pdbx_strand_id
1 'polypeptide(L)'
;MKWPDRKLNRLGDFDYNRDALYFVTSCVKDKTCVFGGVVNEEMQLNAYGRIAARQWDWLAEQYPYVLLHAFVVMPNHVHGILEIDRDLSAQRPDDETIYTSRINKIKSLSELMGVYKTTTSKQIRAAGLPEFAWQRSFHDHIIRHDRAYFLIKNYILSNPQKWREDVLYQQM
;
A
#
# COMPACT_ATOMS: atom_id res chain seq x y z
N MET A 1 4.80 -6.48 -44.34
CA MET A 1 4.95 -5.77 -43.04
C MET A 1 4.34 -6.66 -41.97
N LYS A 2 5.18 -7.40 -41.21
CA LYS A 2 4.70 -8.29 -40.14
C LYS A 2 4.57 -7.47 -38.86
N TRP A 3 3.38 -7.41 -38.29
CA TRP A 3 3.15 -6.85 -36.96
C TRP A 3 3.86 -7.76 -35.94
N PRO A 4 4.59 -7.22 -34.95
CA PRO A 4 5.18 -8.06 -33.92
C PRO A 4 4.07 -8.70 -33.09
N ASP A 5 4.16 -10.02 -32.92
CA ASP A 5 3.30 -10.78 -32.02
C ASP A 5 3.31 -10.16 -30.62
N ARG A 6 2.11 -9.91 -30.10
CA ARG A 6 1.89 -9.37 -28.77
C ARG A 6 2.32 -10.44 -27.76
N LYS A 7 3.55 -10.35 -27.23
CA LYS A 7 4.03 -11.23 -26.15
C LYS A 7 3.07 -11.14 -24.97
N LEU A 8 2.56 -12.31 -24.55
CA LEU A 8 1.77 -12.47 -23.33
C LEU A 8 2.66 -12.16 -22.11
N ASN A 9 2.46 -10.99 -21.52
CA ASN A 9 3.10 -10.54 -20.28
C ASN A 9 2.20 -10.92 -19.09
N ARG A 10 2.16 -12.21 -18.76
CA ARG A 10 1.35 -12.69 -17.63
C ARG A 10 2.22 -13.46 -16.65
N LEU A 11 2.15 -13.09 -15.38
CA LEU A 11 2.43 -13.96 -14.25
C LEU A 11 1.56 -15.20 -14.47
N GLY A 12 2.16 -16.38 -14.47
CA GLY A 12 1.64 -17.59 -15.12
C GLY A 12 0.18 -17.95 -14.82
N ASP A 13 -0.38 -17.50 -13.70
CA ASP A 13 -1.71 -17.86 -13.21
C ASP A 13 -2.58 -16.67 -12.74
N PHE A 14 -2.21 -15.41 -13.05
CA PHE A 14 -2.92 -14.22 -12.51
C PHE A 14 -4.06 -13.74 -13.41
N ASP A 15 -5.31 -13.79 -12.91
CA ASP A 15 -6.49 -13.22 -13.60
C ASP A 15 -6.65 -11.73 -13.28
N TYR A 16 -5.93 -10.89 -14.03
CA TYR A 16 -6.00 -9.41 -13.99
C TYR A 16 -7.41 -8.83 -14.21
N ASN A 17 -8.40 -9.64 -14.59
CA ASN A 17 -9.78 -9.21 -14.77
C ASN A 17 -10.62 -9.36 -13.48
N ARG A 18 -10.16 -10.17 -12.52
CA ARG A 18 -10.82 -10.42 -11.23
C ARG A 18 -10.07 -9.78 -10.06
N ASP A 19 -8.74 -9.84 -10.11
CA ASP A 19 -7.86 -9.34 -9.07
C ASP A 19 -7.11 -8.09 -9.55
N ALA A 20 -6.97 -7.13 -8.64
CA ALA A 20 -6.37 -5.85 -8.98
C ALA A 20 -5.22 -5.52 -8.04
N LEU A 21 -4.04 -5.42 -8.64
CA LEU A 21 -2.83 -4.87 -8.03
C LEU A 21 -2.86 -3.35 -8.16
N TYR A 22 -2.67 -2.65 -7.05
CA TYR A 22 -2.65 -1.20 -6.97
C TYR A 22 -1.33 -0.72 -6.39
N PHE A 23 -0.63 0.12 -7.13
CA PHE A 23 0.39 0.99 -6.55
C PHE A 23 -0.32 2.15 -5.85
N VAL A 24 0.05 2.46 -4.61
CA VAL A 24 -0.51 3.57 -3.85
C VAL A 24 0.58 4.43 -3.22
N THR A 25 0.28 5.72 -3.09
CA THR A 25 1.09 6.70 -2.34
C THR A 25 0.20 7.51 -1.42
N SER A 26 0.51 7.52 -0.13
CA SER A 26 -0.14 8.41 0.85
C SER A 26 0.87 9.33 1.52
N CYS A 27 0.67 10.64 1.36
CA CYS A 27 1.55 11.66 1.92
C CYS A 27 1.02 12.19 3.25
N VAL A 28 1.93 12.50 4.17
CA VAL A 28 1.66 13.28 5.38
C VAL A 28 1.23 14.68 4.96
N LYS A 29 0.33 15.29 5.72
CA LYS A 29 -0.14 16.65 5.49
C LYS A 29 1.06 17.61 5.44
N ASP A 30 1.03 18.49 4.45
CA ASP A 30 2.10 19.47 4.17
C ASP A 30 3.47 18.82 3.93
N LYS A 31 3.50 17.50 3.62
CA LYS A 31 4.72 16.71 3.37
C LYS A 31 5.76 16.81 4.51
N THR A 32 5.31 16.98 5.74
CA THR A 32 6.19 17.03 6.92
C THR A 32 6.87 15.68 7.20
N CYS A 33 8.16 15.71 7.51
CA CYS A 33 8.97 14.52 7.75
C CYS A 33 8.79 13.97 9.18
N VAL A 34 7.69 13.25 9.41
CA VAL A 34 7.32 12.75 10.74
C VAL A 34 7.68 11.28 10.98
N PHE A 35 7.98 10.51 9.94
CA PHE A 35 8.22 9.05 10.07
C PHE A 35 9.66 8.67 10.36
N GLY A 36 10.58 9.63 10.39
CA GLY A 36 12.01 9.42 10.54
C GLY A 36 12.79 10.18 9.49
N GLY A 37 13.99 9.70 9.16
CA GLY A 37 14.85 10.32 8.16
C GLY A 37 15.61 9.29 7.36
N VAL A 38 16.13 9.69 6.20
CA VAL A 38 17.04 8.86 5.41
C VAL A 38 18.48 9.23 5.77
N VAL A 39 19.25 8.24 6.23
CA VAL A 39 20.67 8.39 6.60
C VAL A 39 21.44 7.29 5.89
N ASN A 40 22.52 7.66 5.20
CA ASN A 40 23.31 6.74 4.37
C ASN A 40 22.44 5.91 3.41
N GLU A 41 21.52 6.58 2.69
CA GLU A 41 20.63 5.97 1.71
C GLU A 41 19.60 4.96 2.28
N GLU A 42 19.52 4.84 3.60
CA GLU A 42 18.59 3.94 4.29
C GLU A 42 17.55 4.72 5.08
N MET A 43 16.31 4.25 5.05
CA MET A 43 15.25 4.81 5.87
C MET A 43 15.42 4.40 7.34
N GLN A 44 15.64 5.38 8.21
CA GLN A 44 15.68 5.21 9.66
C GLN A 44 14.32 5.58 10.25
N LEU A 45 13.49 4.57 10.52
CA LEU A 45 12.17 4.77 11.09
C LEU A 45 12.23 5.18 12.56
N ASN A 46 11.49 6.22 12.92
CA ASN A 46 11.21 6.55 14.31
C ASN A 46 9.97 5.77 14.81
N ALA A 47 9.45 6.12 15.99
CA ALA A 47 8.26 5.47 16.56
C ALA A 47 7.03 5.59 15.64
N TYR A 48 6.83 6.74 14.99
CA TYR A 48 5.69 7.00 14.09
C TYR A 48 5.83 6.25 12.77
N GLY A 49 7.03 6.21 12.19
CA GLY A 49 7.31 5.40 11.00
C GLY A 49 7.06 3.92 11.23
N ARG A 50 7.43 3.39 12.41
CA ARG A 50 7.11 2.02 12.82
C ARG A 50 5.62 1.78 13.03
N ILE A 51 4.84 2.80 13.41
CA ILE A 51 3.38 2.68 13.45
C ILE A 51 2.81 2.59 12.03
N ALA A 52 3.26 3.45 11.11
CA ALA A 52 2.83 3.40 9.72
C ALA A 52 3.11 2.03 9.08
N ALA A 53 4.31 1.47 9.28
CA ALA A 53 4.64 0.14 8.79
C ALA A 53 3.75 -0.96 9.37
N ARG A 54 3.59 -1.02 10.70
CA ARG A 54 2.75 -2.03 11.34
C ARG A 54 1.29 -1.96 10.92
N GLN A 55 0.75 -0.75 10.71
CA GLN A 55 -0.64 -0.60 10.28
C GLN A 55 -0.86 -1.01 8.82
N TRP A 56 0.19 -1.04 8.01
CA TRP A 56 0.14 -1.59 6.66
C TRP A 56 -0.02 -3.11 6.73
N ASP A 57 0.85 -3.79 7.48
CA ASP A 57 0.79 -5.25 7.69
C ASP A 57 -0.53 -5.68 8.33
N TRP A 58 -1.01 -4.89 9.30
CA TRP A 58 -2.31 -5.10 9.95
C TRP A 58 -3.49 -5.15 8.97
N LEU A 59 -3.42 -4.49 7.80
CA LEU A 59 -4.48 -4.60 6.80
C LEU A 59 -4.68 -6.06 6.33
N ALA A 60 -3.60 -6.78 6.05
CA ALA A 60 -3.67 -8.17 5.61
C ALA A 60 -4.17 -9.10 6.74
N GLU A 61 -3.85 -8.78 7.99
CA GLU A 61 -4.38 -9.50 9.15
C GLU A 61 -5.90 -9.33 9.29
N GLN A 62 -6.45 -8.16 8.94
CA GLN A 62 -7.88 -7.89 9.06
C GLN A 62 -8.70 -8.32 7.85
N TYR A 63 -8.10 -8.29 6.67
CA TYR A 63 -8.80 -8.53 5.41
C TYR A 63 -8.12 -9.68 4.66
N PRO A 64 -8.65 -10.92 4.76
CA PRO A 64 -8.04 -12.10 4.16
C PRO A 64 -7.89 -12.05 2.63
N TYR A 65 -8.65 -11.15 1.98
CA TYR A 65 -8.60 -10.90 0.53
C TYR A 65 -7.59 -9.81 0.14
N VAL A 66 -6.81 -9.28 1.10
CA VAL A 66 -5.79 -8.27 0.87
C VAL A 66 -4.41 -8.92 0.93
N LEU A 67 -3.69 -8.88 -0.19
CA LEU A 67 -2.27 -9.27 -0.23
C LEU A 67 -1.41 -8.02 -0.33
N LEU A 68 -0.31 -8.01 0.42
CA LEU A 68 0.63 -6.90 0.46
C LEU A 68 1.93 -7.33 -0.21
N HIS A 69 2.46 -6.48 -1.10
CA HIS A 69 3.74 -6.73 -1.75
C HIS A 69 4.77 -5.69 -1.29
N ALA A 70 5.46 -5.03 -2.23
CA ALA A 70 6.47 -4.03 -1.90
C ALA A 70 5.84 -2.86 -1.16
N PHE A 71 6.48 -2.46 -0.06
CA PHE A 71 6.06 -1.33 0.74
C PHE A 71 7.29 -0.62 1.31
N VAL A 72 7.23 0.70 1.37
CA VAL A 72 8.26 1.52 2.03
C VAL A 72 7.60 2.71 2.72
N VAL A 73 8.05 2.97 3.94
CA VAL A 73 7.79 4.23 4.62
C VAL A 73 8.94 5.16 4.31
N MET A 74 8.63 6.35 3.82
CA MET A 74 9.58 7.44 3.60
C MET A 74 9.37 8.51 4.67
N PRO A 75 10.26 9.50 4.84
CA PRO A 75 10.14 10.48 5.92
C PRO A 75 8.76 11.16 6.02
N ASN A 76 8.12 11.45 4.89
CA ASN A 76 6.87 12.20 4.81
C ASN A 76 5.74 11.52 4.03
N HIS A 77 5.91 10.27 3.60
CA HIS A 77 4.90 9.54 2.83
C HIS A 77 5.13 8.04 2.92
N VAL A 78 4.21 7.26 2.36
CA VAL A 78 4.38 5.82 2.15
C VAL A 78 4.08 5.46 0.72
N HIS A 79 4.78 4.45 0.20
CA HIS A 79 4.47 3.79 -1.05
C HIS A 79 4.19 2.31 -0.79
N GLY A 80 3.20 1.76 -1.49
CA GLY A 80 2.84 0.35 -1.35
C GLY A 80 2.25 -0.24 -2.62
N ILE A 81 2.39 -1.55 -2.77
CA ILE A 81 1.60 -2.36 -3.70
C ILE A 81 0.64 -3.21 -2.87
N LEU A 82 -0.66 -3.03 -3.13
CA LEU A 82 -1.75 -3.76 -2.51
C LEU A 82 -2.52 -4.52 -3.58
N GLU A 83 -2.82 -5.78 -3.31
CA GLU A 83 -3.69 -6.61 -4.14
C GLU A 83 -5.02 -6.85 -3.43
N ILE A 84 -6.11 -6.81 -4.20
CA ILE A 84 -7.43 -7.28 -3.75
C ILE A 84 -7.73 -8.55 -4.53
N ASP A 85 -7.54 -9.70 -3.88
CA ASP A 85 -7.83 -11.04 -4.40
C ASP A 85 -9.21 -11.47 -3.92
N ARG A 86 -10.17 -11.51 -4.84
CA ARG A 86 -11.57 -11.79 -4.47
C ARG A 86 -11.81 -13.26 -4.19
N ASP A 87 -11.03 -14.16 -4.74
CA ASP A 87 -11.22 -15.60 -4.61
C ASP A 87 -10.78 -16.07 -3.21
N LEU A 88 -9.79 -15.40 -2.59
CA LEU A 88 -9.44 -15.63 -1.17
C LEU A 88 -10.59 -15.31 -0.20
N SER A 89 -11.57 -14.48 -0.60
CA SER A 89 -12.75 -14.23 0.23
C SER A 89 -13.75 -15.39 0.25
N ALA A 90 -13.72 -16.26 -0.76
CA ALA A 90 -14.71 -17.32 -0.99
C ALA A 90 -14.30 -18.71 -0.47
N GLN A 91 -13.04 -18.91 -0.08
CA GLN A 91 -12.46 -20.23 0.22
C GLN A 91 -12.54 -20.70 1.69
N ARG A 92 -13.45 -20.18 2.53
CA ARG A 92 -13.69 -20.76 3.87
C ARG A 92 -14.83 -21.78 3.83
N PRO A 93 -14.57 -23.08 4.11
CA PRO A 93 -15.61 -24.08 4.30
C PRO A 93 -16.24 -23.97 5.70
N ASP A 94 -17.55 -24.11 5.74
CA ASP A 94 -18.39 -24.63 6.83
C ASP A 94 -18.31 -23.93 8.20
N ASP A 95 -19.11 -22.88 8.38
CA ASP A 95 -19.80 -22.67 9.67
C ASP A 95 -21.19 -22.03 9.44
N GLU A 96 -22.18 -22.92 9.30
CA GLU A 96 -23.48 -22.67 8.66
C GLU A 96 -24.49 -21.88 9.51
N THR A 97 -24.14 -21.35 10.69
CA THR A 97 -25.19 -20.89 11.65
C THR A 97 -25.15 -19.42 12.09
N ILE A 98 -24.18 -18.59 11.67
CA ILE A 98 -24.15 -17.14 12.04
C ILE A 98 -23.81 -16.19 10.87
N TYR A 99 -23.28 -16.70 9.76
CA TYR A 99 -22.68 -15.86 8.70
C TYR A 99 -23.65 -15.20 7.71
N THR A 100 -24.96 -15.49 7.78
CA THR A 100 -25.96 -14.90 6.87
C THR A 100 -26.21 -13.40 7.10
N SER A 101 -25.61 -12.79 8.13
CA SER A 101 -25.68 -11.34 8.41
C SER A 101 -24.40 -10.53 8.11
N ARG A 102 -23.29 -11.19 7.72
CA ARG A 102 -21.99 -10.55 7.47
C ARG A 102 -21.27 -11.14 6.27
N ILE A 103 -21.92 -11.16 5.10
CA ILE A 103 -21.16 -11.07 3.85
C ILE A 103 -20.38 -9.76 3.94
N ASN A 104 -19.15 -9.81 4.42
CA ASN A 104 -18.27 -8.65 4.51
C ASN A 104 -18.03 -8.21 3.06
N LYS A 105 -18.80 -7.23 2.61
CA LYS A 105 -18.63 -6.59 1.31
C LYS A 105 -17.14 -6.26 1.16
N ILE A 106 -16.51 -6.84 0.13
CA ILE A 106 -15.11 -6.57 -0.21
C ILE A 106 -14.94 -5.06 -0.32
N LYS A 107 -14.06 -4.52 0.52
CA LYS A 107 -13.75 -3.09 0.53
C LYS A 107 -13.04 -2.71 -0.76
N SER A 108 -13.44 -1.60 -1.34
CA SER A 108 -12.71 -0.94 -2.41
C SER A 108 -11.32 -0.48 -1.92
N LEU A 109 -10.40 -0.20 -2.86
CA LEU A 109 -9.10 0.40 -2.55
C LEU A 109 -9.24 1.65 -1.68
N SER A 110 -10.16 2.55 -2.03
CA SER A 110 -10.41 3.79 -1.28
C SER A 110 -10.85 3.53 0.16
N GLU A 111 -11.66 2.51 0.40
CA GLU A 111 -12.07 2.11 1.76
C GLU A 111 -10.90 1.51 2.54
N LEU A 112 -10.08 0.65 1.93
CA LEU A 112 -8.88 0.08 2.55
C LEU A 112 -7.87 1.16 2.92
N MET A 113 -7.59 2.08 2.00
CA MET A 113 -6.71 3.22 2.25
C MET A 113 -7.30 4.18 3.29
N GLY A 114 -8.62 4.35 3.31
CA GLY A 114 -9.31 5.09 4.37
C GLY A 114 -9.11 4.45 5.75
N VAL A 115 -9.23 3.12 5.84
CA VAL A 115 -8.96 2.36 7.06
C VAL A 115 -7.50 2.51 7.49
N TYR A 116 -6.55 2.28 6.59
CA TYR A 116 -5.11 2.43 6.86
C TYR A 116 -4.77 3.82 7.41
N LYS A 117 -5.23 4.88 6.73
CA LYS A 117 -4.96 6.27 7.12
C LYS A 117 -5.58 6.58 8.49
N THR A 118 -6.79 6.11 8.73
CA THR A 118 -7.52 6.37 9.99
C THR A 118 -6.88 5.65 11.17
N THR A 119 -6.56 4.35 11.04
CA THR A 119 -5.96 3.57 12.11
C THR A 119 -4.53 4.01 12.40
N THR A 120 -3.74 4.32 11.37
CA THR A 120 -2.41 4.92 11.52
C THR A 120 -2.48 6.26 12.24
N SER A 121 -3.40 7.15 11.84
CA SER A 121 -3.57 8.44 12.52
C SER A 121 -3.93 8.27 13.98
N LYS A 122 -4.85 7.35 14.30
CA LYS A 122 -5.25 7.06 15.68
C LYS A 122 -4.06 6.64 16.54
N GLN A 123 -3.25 5.70 16.05
CA GLN A 123 -2.10 5.18 16.79
C GLN A 123 -0.99 6.22 16.94
N ILE A 124 -0.67 7.00 15.90
CA ILE A 124 0.35 8.05 15.96
C ILE A 124 -0.06 9.17 16.93
N ARG A 125 -1.32 9.61 16.87
CA ARG A 125 -1.83 10.62 17.79
C ARG A 125 -1.79 10.15 19.24
N ALA A 126 -2.17 8.89 19.49
CA ALA A 126 -2.06 8.29 20.81
C ALA A 126 -0.61 8.15 21.30
N ALA A 127 0.35 8.01 20.38
CA ALA A 127 1.77 7.92 20.68
C ALA A 127 2.47 9.27 20.92
N GLY A 128 1.75 10.40 20.83
CA GLY A 128 2.27 11.72 21.21
C GLY A 128 2.34 12.76 20.09
N LEU A 129 1.76 12.51 18.92
CA LEU A 129 1.69 13.49 17.81
C LEU A 129 0.23 13.83 17.45
N PRO A 130 -0.51 14.58 18.30
CA PRO A 130 -1.95 14.79 18.16
C PRO A 130 -2.36 15.52 16.88
N GLU A 131 -1.50 16.37 16.33
CA GLU A 131 -1.70 17.12 15.09
C GLU A 131 -1.46 16.30 13.82
N PHE A 132 -0.98 15.06 13.94
CA PHE A 132 -0.70 14.21 12.80
C PHE A 132 -1.92 14.10 11.89
N ALA A 133 -1.70 14.33 10.60
CA ALA A 133 -2.69 14.15 9.56
C ALA A 133 -2.01 13.69 8.28
N TRP A 134 -2.73 12.88 7.50
CA TRP A 134 -2.42 12.65 6.10
C TRP A 134 -2.98 13.77 5.23
N GLN A 135 -2.49 13.91 4.01
CA GLN A 135 -3.23 14.61 2.95
C GLN A 135 -4.60 13.95 2.74
N ARG A 136 -5.61 14.70 2.27
CA ARG A 136 -6.97 14.17 2.10
C ARG A 136 -7.01 13.01 1.11
N SER A 137 -6.46 13.21 -0.08
CA SER A 137 -6.36 12.20 -1.13
C SER A 137 -5.15 11.28 -0.93
N PHE A 138 -5.07 10.24 -1.75
CA PHE A 138 -3.89 9.43 -2.00
C PHE A 138 -3.76 9.27 -3.51
N HIS A 139 -2.57 8.93 -4.00
CA HIS A 139 -2.38 8.58 -5.40
C HIS A 139 -2.50 7.06 -5.55
N ASP A 140 -3.11 6.61 -6.64
CA ASP A 140 -3.20 5.20 -7.01
C ASP A 140 -2.97 4.95 -8.49
N HIS A 141 -2.49 3.75 -8.81
CA HIS A 141 -2.31 3.27 -10.17
C HIS A 141 -2.51 1.75 -10.25
N ILE A 142 -3.37 1.29 -11.16
CA ILE A 142 -3.61 -0.14 -11.40
C ILE A 142 -2.44 -0.75 -12.18
N ILE A 143 -1.85 -1.82 -11.63
CA ILE A 143 -0.75 -2.57 -12.23
C ILE A 143 -1.34 -3.73 -13.05
N ARG A 144 -1.18 -3.67 -14.38
CA ARG A 144 -1.86 -4.60 -15.32
C ARG A 144 -1.00 -5.72 -15.91
N HIS A 145 0.31 -5.70 -15.67
CA HIS A 145 1.23 -6.70 -16.21
C HIS A 145 2.55 -6.75 -15.43
N ASP A 146 3.24 -7.89 -15.50
CA ASP A 146 4.44 -8.21 -14.72
C ASP A 146 5.53 -7.15 -14.83
N ARG A 147 5.79 -6.68 -16.06
CA ARG A 147 6.83 -5.68 -16.27
C ARG A 147 6.57 -4.40 -15.46
N ALA A 148 5.31 -3.96 -15.36
CA ALA A 148 4.96 -2.79 -14.55
C ALA A 148 5.09 -3.11 -13.07
N TYR A 149 4.66 -4.30 -12.65
CA TYR A 149 4.82 -4.77 -11.27
C TYR A 149 6.29 -4.73 -10.84
N PHE A 150 7.20 -5.34 -11.60
CA PHE A 150 8.62 -5.38 -11.24
C PHE A 150 9.26 -3.99 -11.26
N LEU A 151 8.89 -3.12 -12.21
CA LEU A 151 9.38 -1.74 -12.23
C LEU A 151 8.93 -0.95 -11.00
N ILE A 152 7.65 -1.02 -10.64
CA ILE A 152 7.09 -0.33 -9.46
C ILE A 152 7.67 -0.90 -8.18
N LYS A 153 7.76 -2.24 -8.07
CA LYS A 153 8.39 -2.92 -6.93
C LYS A 153 9.84 -2.43 -6.74
N ASN A 154 10.63 -2.40 -7.80
CA ASN A 154 12.02 -1.92 -7.73
C ASN A 154 12.10 -0.43 -7.41
N TYR A 155 11.18 0.39 -7.95
CA TYR A 155 11.06 1.79 -7.59
C TYR A 155 10.83 1.97 -6.08
N ILE A 156 9.85 1.26 -5.51
CA ILE A 156 9.52 1.31 -4.07
C ILE A 156 10.74 0.92 -3.23
N LEU A 157 11.36 -0.21 -3.54
CA LEU A 157 12.47 -0.74 -2.73
C LEU A 157 13.75 0.11 -2.82
N SER A 158 13.98 0.81 -3.93
CA SER A 158 15.13 1.71 -4.10
C SER A 158 14.84 3.16 -3.69
N ASN A 159 13.61 3.47 -3.27
CA ASN A 159 13.21 4.85 -2.99
C ASN A 159 14.00 5.52 -1.85
N PRO A 160 14.38 4.83 -0.75
CA PRO A 160 15.26 5.42 0.27
C PRO A 160 16.58 5.95 -0.30
N GLN A 161 17.21 5.22 -1.25
CA GLN A 161 18.47 5.62 -1.88
C GLN A 161 18.30 6.88 -2.74
N LYS A 162 17.10 7.07 -3.28
CA LYS A 162 16.75 8.17 -4.18
C LYS A 162 16.02 9.31 -3.48
N TRP A 163 16.06 9.37 -2.15
CA TRP A 163 15.26 10.33 -1.38
C TRP A 163 15.46 11.79 -1.82
N ARG A 164 16.68 12.18 -2.16
CA ARG A 164 16.99 13.56 -2.62
C ARG A 164 16.48 13.87 -4.03
N GLU A 165 16.19 12.84 -4.82
CA GLU A 165 15.65 12.96 -6.18
C GLU A 165 14.13 12.76 -6.21
N ASP A 166 13.53 12.45 -5.06
CA ASP A 166 12.11 12.15 -4.95
C ASP A 166 11.25 13.40 -5.19
N VAL A 167 10.19 13.28 -5.98
CA VAL A 167 9.27 14.40 -6.29
C VAL A 167 8.46 14.88 -5.07
N LEU A 168 8.41 14.07 -4.02
CA LEU A 168 7.81 14.37 -2.72
C LEU A 168 8.84 14.86 -1.71
N TYR A 169 10.12 14.93 -2.08
CA TYR A 169 11.15 15.60 -1.30
C TYR A 169 10.78 17.08 -1.12
N GLN A 170 10.89 17.56 0.11
CA GLN A 170 10.89 18.98 0.42
C GLN A 170 12.18 19.28 1.17
N GLN A 171 12.96 20.21 0.62
CA GLN A 171 14.13 20.74 1.31
C GLN A 171 13.62 21.49 2.54
N MET A 172 13.98 21.00 3.73
CA MET A 172 13.72 21.69 4.99
C MET A 172 14.51 23.00 5.06
#